data_AF-A0A8J6LWJ9-F1
#
_entry.id   AF-A0A8J6LWJ9-F1
#
_cell.length_a   1.000
_cell.length_b   1.000
_cell.length_c   1.000
_cell.angle_alpha   90.00
_cell.angle_beta   90.00
_cell.angle_gamma   90.00
#
_symmetry.space_group_name_H-M   'P 1'
#
loop_
_entity.id
_entity.type
_entity.pdbx_description
1 polymer ?
#
loop_
_entity_poly.entity_id
_entity_poly.type
_entity_poly.pdbx_seq_one_letter_code
_entity_poly.pdbx_strand_id
1 'polypeptide(L)'
;MSKIIVKTPRGCVVEQRSKGGKVSTRIEWDPQFGPEWTDRLNTAQARFDVECLRLCDKYVAMDTGATKNSAQIASNIGEGELIWNTPYAGSIYHSKRKPGGMHGALRGPQWGDRMKADNLQHLAAFLRKQVNND
;
A
#
# COMPACT_ATOMS: atom_id res chain seq x y z
N MET A 1 -1.04 2.36 -14.37
CA MET A 1 -1.03 1.10 -13.60
C MET A 1 0.36 0.55 -13.44
N SER A 2 1.05 1.03 -12.40
CA SER A 2 2.27 0.40 -11.90
C SER A 2 1.86 -0.84 -11.10
N LYS A 3 2.21 -2.03 -11.57
CA LYS A 3 1.93 -3.30 -10.88
C LYS A 3 3.23 -3.82 -10.28
N ILE A 4 3.15 -4.35 -9.06
CA ILE A 4 4.27 -5.06 -8.45
C ILE A 4 4.42 -6.39 -9.18
N ILE A 5 5.61 -6.72 -9.68
CA ILE A 5 5.90 -7.98 -10.40
C ILE A 5 7.08 -8.68 -9.73
N VAL A 6 6.84 -9.90 -9.25
CA VAL A 6 7.88 -10.74 -8.65
C VAL A 6 8.54 -11.57 -9.75
N LYS A 7 9.84 -11.36 -9.96
CA LYS A 7 10.66 -12.14 -10.89
C LYS A 7 11.49 -13.15 -10.11
N THR A 8 11.35 -14.44 -10.40
CA THR A 8 12.21 -15.48 -9.85
C THR A 8 13.49 -15.62 -10.67
N PRO A 9 14.65 -15.82 -10.03
CA PRO A 9 15.87 -16.15 -10.75
C PRO A 9 15.79 -17.57 -11.33
N ARG A 10 16.63 -17.87 -12.34
CA ARG A 10 16.73 -19.24 -12.86
C ARG A 10 17.26 -20.16 -11.76
N GLY A 11 16.70 -21.39 -11.71
CA GLY A 11 17.16 -22.42 -10.78
C GLY A 11 18.65 -22.73 -10.92
N CYS A 12 19.23 -23.39 -9.91
CA CYS A 12 20.63 -23.82 -9.91
C CYS A 12 20.75 -25.35 -9.84
N VAL A 13 21.79 -25.89 -10.46
CA VAL A 13 22.16 -27.30 -10.33
C VAL A 13 23.46 -27.34 -9.52
N VAL A 14 23.42 -28.01 -8.38
CA VAL A 14 24.57 -28.24 -7.50
C VAL A 14 25.04 -29.67 -7.71
N GLU A 15 26.30 -29.85 -8.05
CA GLU A 15 26.90 -31.17 -8.21
C GLU A 15 28.02 -31.35 -7.19
N GLN A 16 27.99 -32.46 -6.46
CA GLN A 16 29.03 -32.82 -5.50
C GLN A 16 29.62 -34.18 -5.85
N ARG A 17 30.95 -34.25 -5.97
CA ARG A 17 31.68 -35.49 -6.24
C ARG A 17 32.28 -36.01 -4.93
N SER A 18 31.95 -37.25 -4.57
CA SER A 18 32.47 -37.96 -3.38
C SER A 18 33.22 -39.22 -3.80
N LYS A 19 33.97 -39.82 -2.86
CA LYS A 19 34.77 -41.05 -3.11
C LYS A 19 33.94 -42.23 -3.67
N GLY A 20 32.61 -42.24 -3.47
CA GLY A 20 31.68 -43.26 -3.96
C GLY A 20 30.87 -42.90 -5.21
N GLY A 21 31.09 -41.73 -5.83
CA GLY A 21 30.36 -41.32 -7.04
C GLY A 21 30.01 -39.83 -7.11
N LYS A 22 29.24 -39.46 -8.15
CA LYS A 22 28.72 -38.11 -8.38
C LYS A 22 27.27 -38.04 -7.92
N VAL A 23 26.94 -37.06 -7.07
CA VAL A 23 25.56 -36.71 -6.69
C VAL A 23 25.24 -35.34 -7.28
N SER A 24 24.12 -35.22 -7.98
CA SER A 24 23.60 -33.93 -8.47
C SER A 24 22.25 -33.61 -7.83
N THR A 25 22.07 -32.35 -7.47
CA THR A 25 20.82 -31.80 -6.93
C THR A 25 20.44 -30.58 -7.74
N ARG A 26 19.17 -30.52 -8.16
CA ARG A 26 18.62 -29.39 -8.91
C ARG A 26 17.65 -28.64 -8.00
N ILE A 27 17.88 -27.34 -7.84
CA ILE A 27 17.06 -26.44 -7.06
C ILE A 27 16.39 -25.49 -8.04
N GLU A 28 15.10 -25.65 -8.24
CA GLU A 28 14.28 -24.80 -9.10
C GLU A 28 13.24 -24.06 -8.23
N TRP A 29 12.91 -22.83 -8.63
CA TRP A 29 11.77 -22.14 -8.05
C TRP A 29 10.49 -22.80 -8.53
N ASP A 30 9.49 -22.86 -7.66
CA ASP A 30 8.14 -23.19 -8.08
C ASP A 30 7.72 -22.21 -9.20
N PRO A 31 7.34 -22.70 -10.39
CA PRO A 31 6.86 -21.85 -11.48
C PRO A 31 5.69 -20.95 -11.08
N GLN A 32 4.85 -21.38 -10.13
CA GLN A 32 3.70 -20.61 -9.65
C GLN A 32 4.09 -19.53 -8.63
N PHE A 33 5.27 -19.62 -8.00
CA PHE A 33 5.70 -18.65 -6.99
C PHE A 33 5.65 -17.21 -7.50
N GLY A 34 6.22 -16.93 -8.67
CA GLY A 34 6.26 -15.57 -9.23
C GLY A 34 4.87 -14.98 -9.46
N PRO A 35 3.99 -15.66 -10.24
CA PRO A 35 2.61 -15.25 -10.44
C PRO A 35 1.79 -15.12 -9.14
N GLU A 36 1.88 -16.08 -8.23
CA GLU A 36 1.12 -16.07 -6.97
C GLU A 36 1.53 -14.91 -6.07
N TRP A 37 2.82 -14.72 -5.85
CA TRP A 37 3.31 -13.60 -5.04
C TRP A 37 3.04 -12.24 -5.70
N THR A 38 3.07 -12.19 -7.03
CA THR A 38 2.65 -11.00 -7.78
C THR A 38 1.19 -10.66 -7.48
N ASP A 39 0.27 -11.61 -7.61
CA ASP A 39 -1.15 -11.37 -7.35
C ASP A 39 -1.42 -11.02 -5.88
N ARG A 40 -0.76 -11.73 -4.96
CA ARG A 40 -0.84 -11.50 -3.52
C ARG A 40 -0.42 -10.08 -3.13
N LEU A 41 0.72 -9.60 -3.63
CA LEU A 41 1.22 -8.27 -3.31
C LEU A 41 0.34 -7.16 -3.93
N ASN A 42 -0.16 -7.35 -5.15
CA ASN A 42 -1.09 -6.39 -5.77
C ASN A 42 -2.43 -6.33 -5.02
N THR A 43 -2.94 -7.47 -4.55
CA THR A 43 -4.14 -7.54 -3.72
C THR A 43 -3.91 -6.85 -2.36
N ALA A 44 -2.76 -7.08 -1.73
CA ALA A 44 -2.40 -6.42 -0.49
C ALA A 44 -2.29 -4.89 -0.66
N GLN A 45 -1.68 -4.42 -1.76
CA GLN A 45 -1.59 -2.99 -2.10
C GLN A 45 -2.98 -2.36 -2.26
N ALA A 46 -3.88 -3.00 -3.02
CA ALA A 46 -5.24 -2.49 -3.21
C ALA A 46 -6.01 -2.38 -1.88
N ARG A 47 -5.91 -3.39 -1.01
CA ARG A 47 -6.54 -3.35 0.32
C ARG A 47 -5.93 -2.27 1.22
N PHE A 48 -4.62 -2.07 1.11
CA PHE A 48 -3.92 -1.03 1.84
C PHE A 48 -4.36 0.38 1.43
N ASP A 49 -4.52 0.62 0.13
CA ASP A 49 -4.98 1.91 -0.39
C ASP A 49 -6.38 2.25 0.13
N VAL A 50 -7.29 1.27 0.16
CA VAL A 50 -8.64 1.43 0.74
C VAL A 50 -8.58 1.73 2.23
N GLU A 51 -7.72 1.03 2.98
CA GLU A 51 -7.56 1.26 4.42
C GLU A 51 -6.99 2.66 4.71
N CYS A 52 -6.01 3.11 3.92
CA CYS A 52 -5.48 4.47 3.97
C CYS A 52 -6.58 5.51 3.71
N LEU A 53 -7.43 5.32 2.70
CA LEU A 53 -8.57 6.21 2.45
C LEU A 53 -9.54 6.24 3.64
N ARG A 54 -9.86 5.08 4.21
CA ARG A 54 -10.76 4.95 5.36
C ARG A 54 -10.21 5.69 6.59
N LEU A 55 -8.91 5.59 6.86
CA LEU A 55 -8.28 6.28 7.98
C LEU A 55 -8.17 7.79 7.72
N CYS A 56 -7.82 8.19 6.51
CA CYS A 56 -7.74 9.60 6.10
C CYS A 56 -9.07 10.33 6.22
N ASP A 57 -10.20 9.62 6.12
CA ASP A 57 -11.54 10.21 6.24
C ASP A 57 -11.71 11.09 7.48
N LYS A 58 -11.11 10.73 8.62
CA LYS A 58 -11.21 11.51 9.87
C LYS A 58 -10.38 12.80 9.87
N TYR A 59 -9.44 12.95 8.93
CA TYR A 59 -8.45 14.03 8.89
C TYR A 59 -8.71 15.04 7.76
N VAL A 60 -9.34 14.62 6.67
CA VAL A 60 -9.67 15.49 5.52
C VAL A 60 -10.68 16.56 5.95
N ALA A 61 -10.69 17.73 5.30
CA ALA A 61 -11.72 18.74 5.58
C ALA A 61 -13.13 18.23 5.17
N MET A 62 -14.13 18.48 6.01
CA MET A 62 -15.53 18.08 5.83
C MET A 62 -16.42 19.32 5.82
N ASP A 63 -16.16 20.19 4.85
CA ASP A 63 -17.03 21.32 4.55
C ASP A 63 -18.25 20.83 3.75
N THR A 64 -18.06 20.60 2.44
CA THR A 64 -19.06 20.01 1.54
C THR A 64 -18.87 18.50 1.34
N GLY A 65 -17.80 17.92 1.87
CA GLY A 65 -17.41 16.52 1.65
C GLY A 65 -16.79 16.23 0.27
N ALA A 66 -16.72 17.22 -0.62
CA ALA A 66 -16.20 17.04 -1.98
C ALA A 66 -14.72 16.62 -2.02
N THR A 67 -13.86 17.18 -1.16
CA THR A 67 -12.45 16.76 -1.09
C THR A 67 -12.33 15.29 -0.71
N LYS A 68 -13.07 14.83 0.32
CA LYS A 68 -13.11 13.41 0.70
C LYS A 68 -13.50 12.52 -0.48
N ASN A 69 -14.61 12.86 -1.15
CA ASN A 69 -15.15 12.05 -2.25
C ASN A 69 -14.22 12.07 -3.48
N SER A 70 -13.49 13.17 -3.70
CA SER A 70 -12.55 13.27 -4.82
C SER A 70 -11.48 12.19 -4.79
N ALA A 71 -11.03 11.77 -3.61
CA ALA A 71 -10.02 10.72 -3.50
C ALA A 71 -10.52 9.35 -3.93
N GLN A 72 -11.80 9.05 -3.72
CA GLN A 72 -12.41 7.80 -4.18
C GLN A 72 -12.58 7.78 -5.70
N ILE A 73 -12.76 8.95 -6.32
CA ILE A 73 -13.01 9.07 -7.76
C ILE A 73 -11.69 9.20 -8.54
N ALA A 74 -10.74 9.96 -8.02
CA ALA A 74 -9.51 10.31 -8.71
C ALA A 74 -8.36 9.32 -8.48
N SER A 75 -8.40 8.52 -7.41
CA SER A 75 -7.34 7.55 -7.11
C SER A 75 -7.64 6.20 -7.75
N ASN A 76 -6.61 5.58 -8.32
CA ASN A 76 -6.69 4.20 -8.77
C ASN A 76 -6.22 3.27 -7.65
N ILE A 77 -7.15 2.53 -7.04
CA ILE A 77 -6.84 1.58 -5.98
C ILE A 77 -5.89 0.49 -6.48
N GLY A 78 -4.78 0.28 -5.76
CA GLY A 78 -3.74 -0.69 -6.08
C GLY A 78 -2.50 -0.08 -6.74
N GLU A 79 -2.52 1.20 -7.12
CA GLU A 79 -1.34 1.89 -7.67
C GLU A 79 -0.43 2.47 -6.57
N GLY A 80 -0.89 2.51 -5.31
CA GLY A 80 -0.12 3.06 -4.19
C GLY A 80 -0.09 4.58 -4.10
N GLU A 81 -0.88 5.27 -4.94
CA GLU A 81 -1.05 6.72 -4.93
C GLU A 81 -2.51 7.11 -4.70
N LEU A 82 -2.74 8.01 -3.73
CA LEU A 82 -4.05 8.54 -3.40
C LEU A 82 -4.11 10.04 -3.72
N ILE A 83 -5.05 10.44 -4.55
CA ILE A 83 -5.11 11.78 -5.17
C ILE A 83 -6.36 12.52 -4.72
N TRP A 84 -6.17 13.68 -4.07
CA TRP A 84 -7.27 14.60 -3.74
C TRP A 84 -7.39 15.71 -4.79
N ASN A 85 -8.19 15.49 -5.82
CA ASN A 85 -8.27 16.38 -6.99
C ASN A 85 -9.41 17.42 -6.92
N THR A 86 -9.47 18.20 -5.83
CA THR A 86 -10.36 19.38 -5.77
C THR A 86 -9.53 20.67 -5.90
N PRO A 87 -10.05 21.77 -6.50
CA PRO A 87 -9.28 23.00 -6.72
C PRO A 87 -8.63 23.59 -5.46
N TYR A 88 -9.23 23.34 -4.30
CA TYR A 88 -8.79 23.82 -2.99
C TYR A 88 -8.10 22.76 -2.13
N ALA A 89 -7.91 21.51 -2.61
CA ALA A 89 -7.26 20.47 -1.83
C ALA A 89 -5.84 20.86 -1.42
N GLY A 90 -5.04 21.35 -2.38
CA GLY A 90 -3.66 21.78 -2.12
C GLY A 90 -3.58 22.95 -1.14
N SER A 91 -4.43 23.97 -1.30
CA SER A 91 -4.43 25.12 -0.41
C SER A 91 -4.83 24.75 1.02
N ILE A 92 -5.82 23.86 1.20
CA ILE A 92 -6.18 23.32 2.51
C ILE A 92 -5.03 22.48 3.07
N TYR A 93 -4.42 21.61 2.26
CA TYR A 93 -3.34 20.72 2.69
C TYR A 93 -2.15 21.49 3.26
N HIS A 94 -1.78 22.62 2.65
CA HIS A 94 -0.65 23.45 3.06
C HIS A 94 -1.03 24.63 3.96
N SER A 95 -2.30 24.74 4.36
CA SER A 95 -2.74 25.82 5.26
C SER A 95 -2.20 25.65 6.69
N LYS A 96 -2.18 26.74 7.45
CA LYS A 96 -1.91 26.67 8.89
C LYS A 96 -3.07 26.02 9.62
N ARG A 97 -2.77 25.10 10.55
CA ARG A 97 -3.80 24.44 11.37
C ARG A 97 -4.51 25.46 12.23
N LYS A 98 -5.85 25.50 12.12
CA LYS A 98 -6.73 26.23 13.04
C LYS A 98 -7.50 25.20 13.89
N PRO A 99 -7.43 25.27 15.23
CA PRO A 99 -8.26 24.43 16.09
C PRO A 99 -9.75 24.57 15.70
N GLY A 100 -10.47 23.46 15.52
CA GLY A 100 -11.88 23.48 15.09
C GLY A 100 -12.10 23.74 13.59
N GLY A 101 -11.06 23.67 12.75
CA GLY A 101 -11.18 23.74 11.30
C GLY A 101 -12.08 22.64 10.68
N MET A 102 -12.60 22.91 9.49
CA MET A 102 -13.81 22.32 8.88
C MET A 102 -14.04 20.80 9.05
N HIS A 103 -14.80 20.25 10.00
CA HIS A 103 -15.29 20.72 11.31
C HIS A 103 -15.15 19.55 12.31
N GLY A 104 -13.92 19.25 12.74
CA GLY A 104 -13.64 18.20 13.73
C GLY A 104 -12.22 18.32 14.29
N ALA A 105 -11.97 17.82 15.51
CA ALA A 105 -10.70 18.04 16.22
C ALA A 105 -9.45 17.56 15.44
N LEU A 106 -9.61 16.50 14.64
CA LEU A 106 -8.54 15.90 13.83
C LEU A 106 -8.49 16.43 12.38
N ARG A 107 -9.54 17.13 11.93
CA ARG A 107 -9.64 17.61 10.55
C ARG A 107 -8.75 18.82 10.30
N GLY A 108 -8.12 18.89 9.13
CA GLY A 108 -7.30 20.04 8.75
C GLY A 108 -6.14 19.70 7.80
N PRO A 109 -5.13 20.58 7.67
CA PRO A 109 -4.03 20.47 6.69
C PRO A 109 -3.24 19.17 6.81
N GLN A 110 -2.41 18.79 5.84
CA GLN A 110 -1.48 17.64 5.98
C GLN A 110 -2.15 16.34 6.46
N TRP A 111 -3.39 16.08 6.02
CA TRP A 111 -4.19 14.98 6.56
C TRP A 111 -3.55 13.60 6.34
N GLY A 112 -2.87 13.40 5.21
CA GLY A 112 -2.16 12.15 4.89
C GLY A 112 -0.98 11.92 5.81
N ASP A 113 -0.13 12.94 5.99
CA ASP A 113 1.04 12.86 6.88
C ASP A 113 0.64 12.63 8.34
N ARG A 114 -0.41 13.32 8.81
CA ARG A 114 -0.94 13.11 10.16
C ARG A 114 -1.55 11.73 10.34
N MET A 115 -2.38 11.29 9.40
CA MET A 115 -2.97 9.95 9.43
C MET A 115 -1.86 8.89 9.52
N LYS A 116 -0.81 9.03 8.70
CA LYS A 116 0.35 8.13 8.72
C LYS A 116 1.05 8.16 10.08
N ALA A 117 1.33 9.34 10.62
CA ALA A 117 1.99 9.47 11.92
C ALA A 117 1.20 8.78 13.05
N ASP A 118 -0.11 8.98 13.08
CA ASP A 118 -0.99 8.45 14.13
C ASP A 118 -1.27 6.94 13.97
N ASN A 119 -1.17 6.39 12.75
CA ASN A 119 -1.63 5.02 12.43
C ASN A 119 -0.54 4.10 11.88
N LEU A 120 0.74 4.50 11.93
CA LEU A 120 1.84 3.74 11.32
C LEU A 120 1.90 2.28 11.78
N GLN A 121 1.74 2.04 13.09
CA GLN A 121 1.76 0.70 13.66
C GLN A 121 0.58 -0.16 13.18
N HIS A 122 -0.62 0.43 13.13
CA HIS A 122 -1.82 -0.23 12.63
C HIS A 122 -1.68 -0.58 11.14
N LEU A 123 -1.23 0.37 10.32
CA LEU A 123 -0.99 0.17 8.89
C LEU A 123 0.03 -0.95 8.62
N ALA A 124 1.13 -0.99 9.38
CA ALA A 124 2.12 -2.05 9.27
C ALA A 124 1.57 -3.43 9.68
N ALA A 125 0.79 -3.50 10.77
CA ALA A 125 0.15 -4.73 11.21
C ALA A 125 -0.90 -5.21 10.19
N PHE A 126 -1.68 -4.30 9.63
CA PHE A 126 -2.66 -4.57 8.59
C PHE A 126 -2.00 -5.18 7.36
N LEU A 127 -0.93 -4.55 6.84
CA LEU A 127 -0.18 -5.07 5.69
C LEU A 127 0.38 -6.47 5.94
N ARG A 128 1.02 -6.69 7.10
CA ARG A 128 1.53 -8.03 7.47
C ARG A 128 0.42 -9.07 7.44
N LYS A 129 -0.77 -8.73 7.92
CA LYS A 129 -1.93 -9.63 7.86
C LYS A 129 -2.39 -9.88 6.42
N GLN A 130 -2.45 -8.86 5.56
CA GLN A 130 -2.85 -9.05 4.16
C GLN A 130 -1.84 -9.90 3.37
N VAL A 131 -0.55 -9.73 3.67
CA VAL A 131 0.53 -10.49 3.03
C VAL A 131 0.69 -11.90 3.62
N ASN A 132 0.17 -12.19 4.82
CA ASN A 132 0.30 -13.50 5.45
C ASN A 132 -1.00 -14.32 5.51
N ASN A 133 -2.15 -13.73 5.18
CA ASN A 133 -3.40 -14.48 5.04
C ASN A 133 -3.27 -15.40 3.82
N ASP A 134 -3.01 -16.68 4.06
CA ASP A 134 -3.41 -17.83 3.25
C ASP A 134 -4.23 -18.77 4.17
#